data_AF-A0A257PS74-F1
#
_entry.id   AF-A0A257PS74-F1
#
_cell.length_a   1.000
_cell.length_b   1.000
_cell.length_c   1.000
_cell.angle_alpha   90.00
_cell.angle_beta   90.00
_cell.angle_gamma   90.00
#
_symmetry.space_group_name_H-M   'P 1'
#
loop_
_entity.id
_entity.type
_entity.pdbx_description
1 polymer ?
#
loop_
_entity_poly.entity_id
_entity_poly.type
_entity_poly.pdbx_seq_one_letter_code
_entity_poly.pdbx_strand_id
1 'polypeptide(L)'
;MTKAGPRTPHSWLVWFANSPARNLIFGLAYMLLVVAGATIAYVLDGWSWGDAFYFVIITVFTVGYGEVHPVATVDLRAITITTIILGCTGIIFLTGARVQFITIAQIQMLLGTKRMKTHIDKMVG
;
A
#
# COMPACT_ATOMS: atom_id res chain seq x y z
N MET A 1 31.20 4.47 42.18
CA MET A 1 30.39 5.52 41.54
C MET A 1 30.32 5.26 40.04
N THR A 2 29.32 4.53 39.56
CA THR A 2 29.10 4.32 38.12
C THR A 2 27.67 4.78 37.80
N LYS A 3 27.57 5.85 36.99
CA LYS A 3 26.32 6.52 36.65
C LYS A 3 25.41 5.57 35.86
N ALA A 4 24.22 5.31 36.39
CA ALA A 4 23.12 4.72 35.64
C ALA A 4 22.64 5.75 34.59
N GLY A 5 22.78 5.42 33.31
CA GLY A 5 22.23 6.24 32.22
C GLY A 5 20.69 6.21 32.21
N PRO A 6 20.04 7.29 31.74
CA PRO A 6 18.59 7.45 31.87
C PRO A 6 17.84 6.39 31.03
N ARG A 7 16.99 5.62 31.70
CA ARG A 7 16.00 4.75 31.06
C ARG A 7 14.95 5.64 30.41
N THR A 8 14.92 5.71 29.08
CA THR A 8 13.80 6.34 28.36
C THR A 8 12.55 5.47 28.53
N PRO A 9 11.49 5.96 29.18
CA PRO A 9 10.23 5.23 29.24
C PRO A 9 9.39 5.58 27.99
N HIS A 10 8.53 4.64 27.56
CA HIS A 10 7.50 4.76 26.50
C HIS A 10 7.94 4.48 25.04
N SER A 11 8.62 3.36 24.79
CA SER A 11 8.91 2.87 23.43
C SER A 11 7.80 2.01 22.78
N TRP A 12 6.73 1.65 23.52
CA TRP A 12 5.66 0.79 22.98
C TRP A 12 4.83 1.49 21.88
N LEU A 13 4.63 2.81 21.99
CA LEU A 13 3.92 3.60 20.98
C LEU A 13 4.72 3.75 19.68
N VAL A 14 6.04 3.92 19.74
CA VAL A 14 6.90 4.05 18.54
C VAL A 14 7.11 2.71 17.83
N TRP A 15 6.94 1.58 18.52
CA TRP A 15 6.95 0.25 17.89
C TRP A 15 5.71 0.04 17.01
N PHE A 16 4.52 0.44 17.47
CA PHE A 16 3.31 0.47 16.63
C PHE A 16 3.40 1.55 15.54
N ALA A 17 3.92 2.74 15.89
CA ALA A 17 4.05 3.88 15.00
C ALA A 17 5.23 3.79 14.02
N ASN A 18 5.83 2.63 13.77
CA ASN A 18 6.73 2.41 12.63
C ASN A 18 6.54 1.02 11.99
N SER A 19 5.33 0.48 12.10
CA SER A 19 4.99 -0.79 11.46
C SER A 19 5.06 -0.66 9.93
N PRO A 20 5.78 -1.55 9.22
CA PRO A 20 5.74 -1.63 7.74
C PRO A 20 4.32 -1.79 7.20
N ALA A 21 3.45 -2.39 8.01
CA ALA A 21 2.02 -2.51 7.77
C ALA A 21 1.33 -1.14 7.57
N ARG A 22 1.82 -0.07 8.20
CA ARG A 22 1.26 1.28 8.03
C ARG A 22 1.45 1.80 6.61
N ASN A 23 2.64 1.60 6.02
CA ASN A 23 2.89 2.00 4.63
C ASN A 23 1.99 1.23 3.67
N LEU A 24 1.74 -0.05 3.97
CA LEU A 24 0.79 -0.87 3.21
C LEU A 24 -0.65 -0.35 3.32
N ILE A 25 -1.11 -0.02 4.53
CA ILE A 25 -2.46 0.53 4.76
C ILE A 25 -2.61 1.88 4.05
N PHE A 26 -1.62 2.79 4.15
CA PHE A 26 -1.66 4.07 3.45
C PHE A 26 -1.65 3.90 1.93
N GLY A 27 -0.83 2.98 1.40
CA GLY A 27 -0.81 2.68 -0.03
C GLY A 27 -2.15 2.14 -0.54
N LEU A 28 -2.78 1.25 0.22
CA LEU A 28 -4.11 0.73 -0.09
C LEU A 28 -5.18 1.82 -0.02
N ALA A 29 -5.18 2.63 1.03
CA ALA A 29 -6.13 3.74 1.18
C ALA A 29 -5.98 4.76 0.04
N TYR A 30 -4.75 5.12 -0.31
CA TYR A 30 -4.45 6.00 -1.45
C TYR A 30 -5.01 5.42 -2.75
N MET A 31 -4.74 4.14 -3.04
CA MET A 31 -5.25 3.48 -4.25
C MET A 31 -6.78 3.45 -4.30
N LEU A 32 -7.44 3.17 -3.18
CA LEU A 32 -8.90 3.19 -3.09
C LEU A 32 -9.45 4.61 -3.35
N LEU A 33 -8.81 5.64 -2.82
CA LEU A 33 -9.19 7.04 -3.06
C LEU A 33 -9.03 7.44 -4.53
N VAL A 34 -7.92 7.05 -5.17
CA VAL A 34 -7.69 7.32 -6.60
C VAL A 34 -8.74 6.61 -7.45
N VAL A 35 -8.98 5.32 -7.19
CA VAL A 35 -9.96 4.53 -7.96
C VAL A 35 -11.38 5.07 -7.76
N ALA A 36 -11.78 5.35 -6.51
CA ALA A 36 -13.10 5.90 -6.22
C ALA A 36 -13.27 7.31 -6.83
N GLY A 37 -12.28 8.18 -6.66
CA GLY A 37 -12.31 9.54 -7.20
C GLY A 37 -12.40 9.56 -8.72
N ALA A 38 -11.59 8.75 -9.40
CA ALA A 38 -11.64 8.61 -10.85
C ALA A 38 -12.98 8.03 -11.31
N THR A 39 -13.46 6.97 -10.66
CA THR A 39 -14.76 6.35 -11.00
C THR A 39 -15.91 7.35 -10.86
N ILE A 40 -15.93 8.13 -9.78
CA ILE A 40 -16.95 9.18 -9.57
C ILE A 40 -16.83 10.24 -10.66
N ALA A 41 -15.63 10.66 -11.05
CA ALA A 41 -15.43 11.65 -12.10
C ALA A 41 -16.04 11.22 -13.45
N TYR A 42 -15.83 9.96 -13.85
CA TYR A 42 -16.45 9.42 -15.08
C TYR A 42 -17.97 9.24 -14.94
N VAL A 43 -18.47 8.85 -13.77
CA VAL A 43 -19.91 8.73 -13.53
C VAL A 43 -20.60 10.09 -13.60
N LEU A 44 -19.96 11.15 -13.09
CA LEU A 44 -20.46 12.52 -13.20
C LEU A 44 -20.50 13.03 -14.65
N ASP A 45 -19.63 12.49 -15.51
CA ASP A 45 -19.64 12.73 -16.95
C ASP A 45 -20.66 11.87 -17.71
N GLY A 46 -21.46 11.06 -17.00
CA GLY A 46 -22.58 10.30 -17.56
C GLY A 46 -22.27 8.84 -17.89
N TRP A 47 -21.09 8.33 -17.53
CA TRP A 47 -20.75 6.92 -17.70
C TRP A 47 -21.50 6.05 -16.69
N SER A 48 -21.83 4.82 -17.06
CA SER A 48 -22.38 3.87 -16.09
C SER A 48 -21.34 3.56 -15.00
N TRP A 49 -21.78 3.32 -13.77
CA TRP A 49 -20.88 3.02 -12.66
C TRP A 49 -19.98 1.80 -12.94
N GLY A 50 -20.53 0.78 -13.59
CA GLY A 50 -19.79 -0.43 -13.96
C GLY A 50 -18.72 -0.15 -15.01
N ASP A 51 -19.06 0.61 -16.05
CA ASP A 51 -18.12 0.93 -17.14
C ASP A 51 -17.02 1.88 -16.69
N ALA A 52 -17.36 2.87 -15.87
CA ALA A 52 -16.41 3.78 -15.25
C ALA A 52 -15.42 3.04 -14.34
N PHE A 53 -15.92 2.18 -13.45
CA PHE A 53 -15.07 1.40 -12.56
C PHE A 53 -14.18 0.44 -13.35
N TYR A 54 -14.74 -0.26 -14.34
CA TYR A 54 -13.99 -1.15 -15.21
C TYR A 54 -12.86 -0.40 -15.94
N PHE A 55 -13.17 0.75 -16.54
CA PHE A 55 -12.19 1.59 -17.25
C PHE A 55 -11.05 2.05 -16.33
N VAL A 56 -11.38 2.50 -15.12
CA VAL A 56 -10.39 2.91 -14.12
C VAL A 56 -9.50 1.73 -13.72
N ILE A 57 -10.08 0.55 -13.48
CA ILE A 57 -9.32 -0.66 -13.11
C ILE A 57 -8.38 -1.08 -14.22
N ILE A 58 -8.83 -1.21 -15.48
CA ILE A 58 -7.95 -1.62 -16.58
C ILE A 58 -6.84 -0.61 -16.84
N THR A 59 -7.09 0.68 -16.59
CA THR A 59 -6.11 1.76 -16.73
C THR A 59 -5.07 1.69 -15.61
N VAL A 60 -5.52 1.61 -14.36
CA VAL A 60 -4.65 1.56 -13.18
C VAL A 60 -3.77 0.31 -13.20
N PHE A 61 -4.31 -0.85 -13.58
CA PHE A 61 -3.56 -2.09 -13.75
C PHE A 61 -2.75 -2.16 -15.06
N THR A 62 -2.71 -1.09 -15.85
CA THR A 62 -1.95 -0.99 -17.11
C THR A 62 -2.31 -2.06 -18.16
N VAL A 63 -3.54 -2.59 -18.10
CA VAL A 63 -4.04 -3.55 -19.09
C VAL A 63 -4.40 -2.83 -20.39
N GLY A 64 -5.09 -1.69 -20.28
CA GLY A 64 -5.27 -0.75 -21.39
C GLY A 64 -6.02 -1.29 -22.61
N TYR A 65 -7.15 -1.99 -22.43
CA TYR A 65 -7.98 -2.47 -23.55
C TYR A 65 -8.63 -1.36 -24.41
N GLY A 66 -8.45 -0.10 -24.04
CA GLY A 66 -9.06 1.06 -24.70
C GLY A 66 -10.16 1.69 -23.85
N GLU A 67 -10.71 2.78 -24.37
CA GLU A 67 -11.82 3.51 -23.74
C GLU A 67 -13.15 2.78 -23.96
N VAL A 68 -13.94 2.62 -22.90
CA VAL A 68 -15.28 1.98 -22.98
C VAL A 68 -16.28 2.93 -23.65
N HIS A 69 -16.13 4.22 -23.36
CA HIS A 69 -16.86 5.32 -23.97
C HIS A 69 -15.86 6.35 -24.52
N PRO A 70 -16.20 7.09 -25.58
CA PRO A 70 -15.27 8.02 -26.22
C PRO A 70 -14.86 9.16 -25.29
N VAL A 71 -13.56 9.29 -25.01
CA VAL A 71 -12.94 10.40 -24.25
C VAL A 71 -12.73 11.59 -25.20
N ALA A 72 -13.84 12.18 -25.63
CA ALA A 72 -13.87 13.22 -26.66
C ALA A 72 -13.62 14.64 -26.09
N THR A 73 -13.94 14.89 -24.82
CA THR A 73 -13.81 16.21 -24.20
C THR A 73 -12.42 16.42 -23.59
N VAL A 74 -11.98 17.68 -23.50
CA VAL A 74 -10.70 18.05 -22.87
C VAL A 74 -10.71 17.68 -21.38
N ASP A 75 -11.86 17.81 -20.72
CA ASP A 75 -12.01 17.52 -19.29
C ASP A 75 -11.83 16.03 -19.00
N LEU A 76 -12.48 15.16 -19.78
CA LEU A 76 -12.31 13.70 -19.71
C LEU A 76 -10.85 13.29 -19.95
N ARG A 77 -10.17 13.93 -20.91
CA ARG A 77 -8.75 13.65 -21.18
C ARG A 77 -7.86 14.04 -20.00
N ALA A 78 -8.13 15.18 -19.37
CA ALA A 78 -7.41 15.59 -18.17
C ALA A 78 -7.63 14.59 -17.03
N ILE A 79 -8.87 14.14 -16.80
CA ILE A 79 -9.20 13.12 -15.79
C ILE A 79 -8.45 11.81 -16.08
N THR A 80 -8.41 11.36 -17.35
CA THR A 80 -7.68 10.15 -17.76
C THR A 80 -6.19 10.29 -17.47
N ILE A 81 -5.56 11.40 -17.89
CA ILE A 81 -4.14 11.65 -17.66
C ILE A 81 -3.83 11.69 -16.15
N THR A 82 -4.64 12.38 -15.36
CA THR A 82 -4.49 12.42 -13.90
C THR A 82 -4.64 11.04 -13.28
N THR A 83 -5.61 10.24 -13.73
CA THR A 83 -5.83 8.86 -13.27
C THR A 83 -4.62 7.98 -13.57
N ILE A 84 -4.01 8.11 -14.76
CA ILE A 84 -2.81 7.36 -15.13
C ILE A 84 -1.64 7.73 -14.22
N ILE A 85 -1.37 9.02 -14.01
CA ILE A 85 -0.24 9.48 -13.21
C ILE A 85 -0.40 9.05 -11.74
N LEU A 86 -1.56 9.28 -11.15
CA LEU A 86 -1.84 8.94 -9.76
C LEU A 86 -1.92 7.42 -9.56
N GLY A 87 -2.58 6.71 -10.49
CA GLY A 87 -2.71 5.25 -10.45
C GLY A 87 -1.37 4.54 -10.55
N CYS A 88 -0.53 4.93 -11.51
CA CYS A 88 0.81 4.36 -11.68
C CYS A 88 1.69 4.61 -10.45
N THR A 89 1.71 5.84 -9.93
CA THR A 89 2.42 6.20 -8.70
C THR A 89 1.96 5.36 -7.52
N GLY A 90 0.64 5.17 -7.39
CA GLY A 90 0.04 4.35 -6.35
C GLY A 90 0.42 2.87 -6.42
N ILE A 91 0.40 2.26 -7.61
CA ILE A 91 0.83 0.86 -7.79
C ILE A 91 2.31 0.68 -7.46
N ILE A 92 3.18 1.60 -7.91
CA ILE A 92 4.62 1.55 -7.61
C ILE A 92 4.84 1.58 -6.10
N PHE A 93 4.21 2.53 -5.41
CA PHE A 93 4.31 2.66 -3.96
C PHE A 93 3.77 1.42 -3.23
N LEU A 94 2.59 0.93 -3.64
CA LEU A 94 1.94 -0.23 -3.04
C LEU A 94 2.80 -1.48 -3.20
N THR A 95 3.42 -1.66 -4.36
CA THR A 95 4.33 -2.78 -4.63
C THR A 95 5.55 -2.73 -3.72
N GLY A 96 6.16 -1.56 -3.55
CA GLY A 96 7.28 -1.36 -2.61
C GLY A 96 6.88 -1.67 -1.16
N ALA A 97 5.71 -1.20 -0.72
CA ALA A 97 5.19 -1.47 0.63
C ALA A 97 4.90 -2.96 0.87
N ARG A 98 4.41 -3.68 -0.15
CA ARG A 98 4.19 -5.14 -0.09
C ARG A 98 5.50 -5.90 0.11
N VAL A 99 6.53 -5.56 -0.66
CA VAL A 99 7.86 -6.18 -0.54
C VAL A 99 8.43 -5.94 0.85
N GLN A 100 8.37 -4.70 1.36
CA GLN A 100 8.86 -4.37 2.70
C GLN A 100 8.17 -5.19 3.80
N PHE A 101 6.84 -5.35 3.71
CA PHE A 101 6.06 -6.16 4.64
C PHE A 101 6.49 -7.64 4.63
N ILE A 102 6.64 -8.24 3.44
CA ILE A 102 7.06 -9.64 3.28
C ILE A 102 8.47 -9.86 3.84
N THR A 103 9.43 -9.00 3.49
CA THR A 103 10.81 -9.10 3.97
C THR A 103 10.88 -9.08 5.49
N ILE A 104 10.08 -8.21 6.14
CA ILE A 104 10.08 -8.10 7.60
C ILE A 104 9.40 -9.30 8.25
N ALA A 105 8.33 -9.82 7.65
CA ALA A 105 7.70 -11.06 8.11
C ALA A 105 8.67 -12.25 8.04
N GLN A 106 9.43 -12.39 6.94
CA GLN A 106 10.42 -13.45 6.77
C GLN A 106 11.55 -13.36 7.80
N ILE A 107 12.09 -12.16 8.06
CA ILE A 107 13.14 -11.94 9.06
C ILE A 107 12.67 -12.33 10.46
N GLN A 108 11.43 -11.98 10.82
CA GLN A 108 10.86 -12.35 12.12
C GLN A 108 10.75 -13.87 12.28
N MET A 109 10.33 -14.60 11.24
CA MET A 109 10.24 -16.06 11.27
C MET A 109 11.61 -16.73 11.39
N LEU A 110 12.61 -16.24 10.65
CA LEU A 110 13.98 -16.77 10.68
C LEU A 110 14.68 -16.52 12.03
N LEU A 111 14.48 -15.36 12.64
CA LEU A 111 15.06 -15.03 13.94
C LEU A 111 14.29 -15.64 15.11
N GLY A 112 12.98 -15.88 14.95
CA GLY A 112 12.12 -16.50 15.96
C GLY A 112 12.49 -17.95 16.25
N THR A 113 12.83 -18.74 15.24
CA THR A 113 13.24 -20.16 15.42
C THR A 113 14.58 -20.29 16.15
N LYS A 114 15.50 -19.34 15.99
CA LYS A 114 16.80 -19.37 16.68
C LYS A 114 16.67 -19.18 18.20
N ARG A 115 15.77 -18.30 18.67
CA ARG A 115 15.56 -18.09 20.12
C ARG A 115 14.95 -19.31 20.82
N MET A 116 14.08 -20.06 20.14
CA MET A 116 13.44 -21.24 20.71
C MET A 116 14.44 -22.39 20.92
N LYS A 117 15.39 -22.60 20.00
CA LYS A 117 16.43 -23.62 20.17
C LYS A 117 17.37 -23.33 21.36
N THR A 118 17.72 -22.08 21.61
CA THR A 118 18.58 -21.71 22.75
C THR A 118 17.93 -21.95 24.12
N HIS A 119 16.59 -21.95 24.20
CA HIS A 119 15.88 -22.28 25.44
C HIS A 119 15.74 -23.81 25.64
N ILE A 120 15.68 -24.59 24.56
CA ILE A 120 15.65 -26.05 24.64
C ILE A 120 17.04 -26.60 25.01
N ASP A 121 18.12 -26.08 24.44
CA ASP A 121 19.50 -26.50 24.79
C ASP A 121 19.83 -26.28 26.27
N LYS A 122 19.28 -25.20 26.87
CA LYS A 122 19.47 -24.89 28.30
C LYS A 122 18.62 -25.75 29.25
N MET A 123 17.67 -26.51 28.73
CA MET A 123 16.83 -27.42 29.53
C MET A 123 17.23 -28.89 29.35
N VAL A 124 18.09 -29.19 28.37
CA VAL A 124 18.53 -30.56 28.07
C VAL A 124 20.01 -30.79 28.46
N GLY A 125 20.80 -29.74 28.68
CA GLY A 125 22.15 -29.81 29.26
C GLY A 125 22.22 -29.22 30.65
#